data_AF-W9T3A4-F1
#
_entry.id   AF-W9T3A4-F1
#
_cell.length_a   1.000
_cell.length_b   1.000
_cell.length_c   1.000
_cell.angle_alpha   90.00
_cell.angle_beta   90.00
_cell.angle_gamma   90.00
#
_symmetry.space_group_name_H-M   'P 1'
#
loop_
_entity.id
_entity.type
_entity.pdbx_description
1 polymer ?
#
loop_
_entity_poly.entity_id
_entity_poly.type
_entity_poly.pdbx_seq_one_letter_code
_entity_poly.pdbx_strand_id
1 'polypeptide(L)' 'MKMFESAAAHALSDLTIAEAMTAFRDGVLSSTELVEACLERCDDGRELNVYVTLDRAGALAAAGAADAARRPVSRSSR' A
#
# COMPACT_ATOMS: atom_id res chain seq x y z
N MET A 1 14.10 17.97 4.20
CA MET A 1 12.87 18.05 3.40
C MET A 1 11.91 16.85 3.59
N LYS A 2 12.10 15.98 4.60
CA LYS A 2 11.27 14.78 4.83
C LYS A 2 9.85 14.99 5.40
N MET A 3 9.55 16.18 5.96
CA MET A 3 8.27 16.41 6.64
C MET A 3 7.06 16.48 5.69
N PHE A 4 7.26 16.81 4.41
CA PHE A 4 6.17 16.89 3.43
C PHE A 4 5.92 15.57 2.68
N GLU A 5 6.91 14.66 2.63
CA GLU A 5 6.75 13.31 2.06
C GLU A 5 5.94 12.40 2.99
N SER A 6 6.24 12.39 4.29
CA SER A 6 5.54 11.54 5.27
C SER A 6 4.04 11.86 5.34
N ALA A 7 3.64 13.13 5.21
CA ALA A 7 2.22 13.50 5.19
C ALA A 7 1.44 12.92 3.98
N ALA A 8 2.09 12.84 2.82
CA ALA A 8 1.50 12.22 1.62
C ALA A 8 1.42 10.69 1.76
N ALA A 9 2.44 10.06 2.37
CA ALA A 9 2.42 8.63 2.69
C ALA A 9 1.30 8.28 3.70
N HIS A 10 1.12 9.07 4.75
CA HIS A 10 0.03 8.88 5.71
C HIS A 10 -1.35 9.01 5.04
N ALA A 11 -1.51 9.93 4.10
CA ALA A 11 -2.75 10.10 3.35
C ALA A 11 -3.16 8.84 2.56
N LEU A 12 -2.18 8.06 2.06
CA LEU A 12 -2.45 6.77 1.43
C LEU A 12 -2.90 5.71 2.45
N SER A 13 -2.30 5.69 3.64
CA SER A 13 -2.67 4.75 4.71
C SER A 13 -4.04 5.04 5.36
N ASP A 14 -4.54 6.27 5.23
CA ASP A 14 -5.85 6.69 5.75
C ASP A 14 -7.00 6.47 4.76
N LEU A 15 -6.71 6.02 3.53
CA LEU A 15 -7.73 5.65 2.56
C LEU A 15 -8.58 4.51 3.11
N THR A 16 -9.90 4.64 2.95
CA THR A 16 -10.79 3.50 3.16
C THR A 16 -10.52 2.43 2.11
N ILE A 17 -10.92 1.19 2.40
CA ILE A 17 -10.79 0.07 1.44
C ILE A 17 -11.51 0.41 0.12
N ALA A 18 -12.64 1.12 0.16
CA ALA A 18 -13.38 1.50 -1.04
C ALA A 18 -12.64 2.55 -1.90
N GLU A 19 -11.98 3.52 -1.28
CA GLU A 19 -11.18 4.53 -1.96
C GLU A 19 -9.90 3.91 -2.53
N ALA A 20 -9.20 3.08 -1.75
CA ALA A 20 -8.05 2.33 -2.22
C ALA A 20 -8.43 1.44 -3.42
N MET A 21 -9.54 0.70 -3.34
CA MET A 21 -10.07 -0.09 -4.47
C MET A 21 -10.33 0.73 -5.72
N THR A 22 -10.76 1.99 -5.56
CA THR A 22 -11.01 2.89 -6.69
C THR A 22 -9.68 3.39 -7.28
N ALA A 23 -8.76 3.86 -6.44
CA ALA A 23 -7.42 4.29 -6.87
C ALA A 23 -6.64 3.18 -7.59
N PHE A 24 -6.78 1.93 -7.12
CA PHE A 24 -6.19 0.76 -7.78
C PHE A 24 -6.81 0.46 -9.15
N ARG A 25 -8.13 0.63 -9.31
CA ARG A 25 -8.81 0.44 -10.61
C ARG A 25 -8.42 1.54 -11.60
N ASP A 26 -8.26 2.75 -11.10
CA ASP A 26 -7.89 3.93 -11.90
C ASP A 26 -6.39 3.95 -12.23
N GLY A 27 -5.60 3.03 -11.66
CA GLY A 27 -4.15 2.93 -11.88
C GLY A 27 -3.35 4.06 -11.24
N VAL A 28 -3.96 4.79 -10.31
CA VAL A 28 -3.36 5.94 -9.61
C VAL A 28 -2.54 5.49 -8.40
N LEU A 29 -2.77 4.26 -7.93
CA LEU A 29 -2.09 3.68 -6.78
C LEU A 29 -1.72 2.22 -7.07
N SER A 30 -0.53 1.79 -6.70
CA SER A 30 -0.12 0.38 -6.66
C SER A 30 -0.25 -0.20 -5.24
N SER A 31 -0.47 -1.51 -5.15
CA SER A 31 -0.58 -2.20 -3.85
C SER A 31 0.73 -2.08 -3.07
N THR A 32 1.85 -2.02 -3.78
CA THR A 32 3.18 -1.79 -3.21
C THR A 32 3.29 -0.42 -2.53
N GLU A 33 2.86 0.66 -3.20
CA GLU A 33 2.87 2.02 -2.64
C GLU A 33 1.97 2.13 -1.40
N LEU A 34 0.79 1.48 -1.40
CA LEU A 34 -0.07 1.47 -0.22
C LEU A 34 0.57 0.74 0.96
N VAL A 35 1.26 -0.38 0.72
CA VAL A 35 1.93 -1.14 1.79
C VAL A 35 3.13 -0.37 2.34
N GLU A 36 3.90 0.32 1.50
CA GLU A 36 4.99 1.18 1.94
C GLU A 36 4.50 2.29 2.87
N ALA A 37 3.41 2.97 2.50
CA ALA A 37 2.77 3.99 3.33
C ALA A 37 2.33 3.44 4.71
N CYS A 38 1.71 2.25 4.74
CA CYS A 38 1.33 1.60 5.99
C CYS A 38 2.54 1.24 6.86
N LEU A 39 3.63 0.76 6.23
CA LEU A 39 4.85 0.38 6.91
C LEU A 39 5.60 1.58 7.50
N GLU A 40 5.58 2.73 6.82
CA GLU A 40 6.13 4.00 7.30
C GLU A 40 5.35 4.51 8.52
N ARG A 41 4.01 4.47 8.47
CA ARG A 41 3.17 4.80 9.63
C ARG A 41 3.45 3.89 10.83
N CYS A 42 3.72 2.60 10.59
CA CYS A 42 4.11 1.67 11.66
C CYS A 42 5.46 2.04 12.29
N ASP A 43 6.41 2.55 11.50
CA ASP A 43 7.69 3.03 12.03
C ASP A 43 7.53 4.32 12.84
N ASP A 44 6.75 5.27 12.33
CA ASP A 44 6.48 6.53 13.02
C ASP A 44 5.73 6.30 14.35
N GLY A 45 4.83 5.32 14.38
CA GLY A 45 4.08 4.90 15.57
C GLY A 45 4.77 3.82 16.42
N ARG A 46 6.06 3.53 16.23
CA ARG A 46 6.74 2.39 16.87
C ARG A 46 6.65 2.41 18.40
N GLU A 47 6.59 3.59 19.01
CA GLU A 47 6.45 3.77 20.46
C GLU A 47 5.14 3.20 21.03
N LEU A 48 4.09 3.09 20.18
CA LEU A 48 2.80 2.55 20.56
C LEU A 48 2.86 1.03 20.77
N ASN A 49 3.92 0.35 20.27
CA ASN A 49 4.13 -1.09 20.41
C ASN A 49 2.90 -1.95 20.00
N VAL A 50 2.16 -1.49 19.00
CA VAL A 50 0.92 -2.16 18.51
C VAL A 50 1.24 -3.46 17.79
N TYR A 51 2.40 -3.55 17.15
CA TYR A 51 2.86 -4.73 16.43
C TYR A 51 4.03 -5.39 17.18
N VAL A 52 3.85 -6.67 17.55
CA VAL A 52 4.91 -7.47 18.18
C VAL A 52 5.97 -7.88 17.16
N THR A 53 5.54 -8.26 15.96
CA THR A 53 6.41 -8.65 14.84
C THR A 53 5.85 -8.06 13.56
N LEU A 54 6.71 -7.41 12.77
CA LEU A 54 6.33 -6.83 11.49
C LEU A 54 7.26 -7.36 10.39
N ASP A 55 6.74 -8.22 9.51
CA ASP A 55 7.49 -8.74 8.37
C ASP A 55 7.32 -7.81 7.15
N ARG A 56 8.24 -6.85 7.03
CA ARG A 56 8.25 -5.88 5.93
C ARG A 56 8.47 -6.54 4.57
N ALA A 57 9.37 -7.52 4.50
CA ALA A 57 9.73 -8.17 3.25
C ALA A 57 8.57 -9.03 2.73
N GLY A 58 7.92 -9.79 3.62
CA GLY A 58 6.72 -10.57 3.28
C GLY A 58 5.56 -9.68 2.84
N ALA A 59 5.34 -8.55 3.52
CA ALA A 59 4.29 -7.60 3.16
C ALA A 59 4.49 -7.02 1.75
N LEU A 60 5.71 -6.58 1.42
CA LEU A 60 6.04 -6.06 0.09
C LEU A 60 5.96 -7.14 -1.00
N ALA A 61 6.40 -8.37 -0.71
CA ALA A 61 6.29 -9.49 -1.64
C ALA A 61 4.82 -9.82 -1.97
N ALA A 62 3.95 -9.81 -0.97
CA ALA A 62 2.52 -10.02 -1.15
C ALA A 62 1.87 -8.88 -1.96
N ALA A 63 2.28 -7.63 -1.72
CA ALA A 63 1.82 -6.47 -2.46
C ALA A 63 2.19 -6.57 -3.95
N GLY A 64 3.44 -6.91 -4.26
CA GLY A 64 3.90 -7.12 -5.62
C GLY A 64 3.16 -8.26 -6.33
N ALA A 65 2.86 -9.35 -5.62
CA ALA A 65 2.05 -10.45 -6.17
C ALA A 65 0.61 -10.01 -6.47
N ALA A 66 0.01 -9.18 -5.61
CA ALA A 66 -1.32 -8.62 -5.82
C ALA A 66 -1.36 -7.70 -7.05
N ASP A 67 -0.37 -6.83 -7.21
CA ASP A 67 -0.23 -5.97 -8.41
C ASP A 67 -0.05 -6.79 -9.68
N ALA A 68 0.74 -7.87 -9.62
CA ALA A 68 0.93 -8.79 -10.74
C ALA A 68 -0.35 -9.56 -11.12
N ALA A 69 -1.14 -9.97 -10.13
CA ALA A 69 -2.46 -10.59 -10.35
C ALA A 69 -3.50 -9.60 -10.88
N ARG A 70 -3.35 -8.31 -10.56
CA ARG A 70 -4.22 -7.23 -11.01
C ARG A 70 -3.98 -6.80 -12.44
N ARG A 71 -2.77 -7.00 -12.97
CA ARG A 71 -2.48 -6.75 -14.38
C ARG A 71 -3.57 -7.46 -15.19
N PRO A 72 -4.39 -6.72 -15.95
CA PRO A 72 -5.55 -7.31 -16.57
C PRO A 72 -5.07 -8.47 -17.43
N VAL A 73 -5.55 -9.68 -17.12
CA VAL A 73 -5.67 -10.69 -18.16
C VAL A 73 -6.48 -9.97 -19.23
N SER A 74 -5.81 -9.59 -20.32
CA SER A 74 -6.47 -9.03 -21.49
C SER A 74 -7.68 -9.92 -21.71
N ARG A 75 -8.89 -9.33 -21.66
CA ARG A 75 -10.09 -10.03 -22.09
C ARG A 75 -9.86 -10.40 -23.54
N SER A 76 -9.29 -11.60 -23.74
CA SER A 76 -9.18 -12.24 -25.04
C SER A 76 -10.61 -12.35 -25.52
N SER A 77 -10.89 -11.60 -26.58
CA SER A 77 -12.13 -11.61 -27.32
C SER A 77 -12.75 -13.00 -27.37
N ARG A 78 -13.97 -13.12 -26.89
CA ARG A 78 -14.96 -14.03 -27.44
C ARG A 78 -16.37 -13.57 -27.09
#